data_AF-A0A139CRZ8-F1
#
_entry.id   AF-A0A139CRZ8-F1
#
_cell.length_a   1.000
_cell.length_b   1.000
_cell.length_c   1.000
_cell.angle_alpha   90.00
_cell.angle_beta   90.00
_cell.angle_gamma   90.00
#
_symmetry.space_group_name_H-M   'P 1'
#
loop_
_entity.id
_entity.type
_entity.pdbx_description
1 polymer ?
#
loop_
_entity_poly.entity_id
_entity_poly.type
_entity_poly.pdbx_seq_one_letter_code
_entity_poly.pdbx_strand_id
1 'polypeptide(L)'
;MRFDPEEIKKKASEDFDSTWNAGKEFVKKTGLNEQYPHLSLNYGKPHPIYETISKLRQAYMRMGFEEMMNPLIVDEREVHKQFGHEALAVLDRCYYLAGLPRPNVGISDECISDIKCILGDVSDEDIEVIRKILHSYKKGDVEGDDLIPEISSAINVSDALVVEMIDQVFPEFKELVPQSTKRTLRSHMTSGWFISLSSLQERSRPPFNLFSIDRCFRREQEEDAARLMTYYSASCVIMDEDVTVDHGKAVAQSLLSQFGFEKFMFRPDEKRSKYYVPDTQIEVFAYHPQLVGSKTKYSDGWVEIATFGIYSPTALAQYGISCPVMNLGLGVERLAMILYNATDIRSLIYPQIAQYTEWNMSDDELAKMIYVEDVPDTAAGMDIAEAIVATCEENGSTPSPCEFTAWEGKVGEKTVKVSVIEPEENTKLCGPAVFNEVVVFENDILGVPDNKKWKKAMENHSARTGVRFLDSFASKAARDIEEAVANGESEVETRVRIVKVPSEINICLEPLANRYITGKKKKIDIRGPVFTTVRATIE
;
A
#
# COMPACT_ATOMS: atom_id res chain seq x y z
N MET A 1 -28.82 0.74 22.09
CA MET A 1 -29.90 -0.27 22.20
C MET A 1 -31.08 0.16 21.34
N ARG A 2 -31.97 -0.75 20.93
CA ARG A 2 -33.23 -0.35 20.28
C ARG A 2 -34.18 0.23 21.33
N PHE A 3 -34.98 1.22 20.97
CA PHE A 3 -36.01 1.81 21.82
C PHE A 3 -37.36 1.83 21.11
N ASP A 4 -38.45 1.92 21.87
CA ASP A 4 -39.81 2.06 21.32
C ASP A 4 -40.11 3.54 21.02
N PRO A 5 -40.31 3.93 19.74
CA PRO A 5 -40.62 5.30 19.39
C PRO A 5 -41.93 5.82 19.99
N GLU A 6 -42.96 4.99 20.17
CA GLU A 6 -44.25 5.43 20.69
C GLU A 6 -44.20 5.71 22.21
N GLU A 7 -43.43 4.91 22.94
CA GLU A 7 -43.19 5.14 24.37
C GLU A 7 -42.39 6.44 24.60
N ILE A 8 -41.34 6.67 23.80
CA ILE A 8 -40.55 7.90 23.88
C ILE A 8 -41.37 9.13 23.52
N LYS A 9 -42.21 9.08 22.48
CA LYS A 9 -43.12 10.18 22.14
C LYS A 9 -44.08 10.50 23.28
N LYS A 10 -44.65 9.48 23.92
CA LYS A 10 -45.55 9.65 25.06
C LYS A 10 -44.81 10.31 26.24
N LYS A 11 -43.67 9.76 26.66
CA LYS A 11 -42.87 10.32 27.77
C LYS A 11 -42.42 11.75 27.47
N ALA A 12 -41.99 12.04 26.24
CA ALA A 12 -41.57 13.38 25.84
C ALA A 12 -42.73 14.40 25.83
N SER A 13 -43.97 13.95 25.59
CA SER A 13 -45.16 14.80 25.68
C SER A 13 -45.55 15.15 27.12
N GLU A 14 -45.16 14.32 28.09
CA GLU A 14 -45.39 14.52 29.52
C GLU A 14 -44.27 15.37 30.14
N ASP A 15 -43.01 15.02 29.87
CA ASP A 15 -41.81 15.74 30.31
C ASP A 15 -40.70 15.59 29.27
N PHE A 16 -40.54 16.61 28.43
CA PHE A 16 -39.53 16.61 27.38
C PHE A 16 -38.11 16.59 27.94
N ASP A 17 -37.82 17.37 28.97
CA ASP A 17 -36.45 17.55 29.48
C ASP A 17 -35.95 16.26 30.14
N SER A 18 -36.79 15.63 30.98
CA SER A 18 -36.48 14.33 31.58
C SER A 18 -36.27 13.26 30.51
N THR A 19 -37.18 13.18 29.54
CA THR A 19 -37.11 12.18 28.46
C THR A 19 -35.89 12.39 27.56
N TRP A 20 -35.55 13.65 27.26
CA TRP A 20 -34.38 13.99 26.46
C TRP A 20 -33.08 13.63 27.20
N ASN A 21 -32.98 13.93 28.50
CA ASN A 21 -31.82 13.57 29.31
C ASN A 21 -31.64 12.05 29.47
N ALA A 22 -32.75 11.32 29.63
CA ALA A 22 -32.76 9.85 29.65
C ALA A 22 -32.32 9.23 28.30
N GLY A 23 -32.34 10.01 27.21
CA GLY A 23 -31.87 9.58 25.89
C GLY A 23 -30.45 9.02 25.88
N LYS A 24 -29.59 9.43 26.83
CA LYS A 24 -28.22 8.92 26.99
C LYS A 24 -28.17 7.39 27.22
N GLU A 25 -29.19 6.81 27.84
CA GLU A 25 -29.28 5.37 28.13
C GLU A 25 -29.37 4.51 26.84
N PHE A 26 -29.86 5.08 25.74
CA PHE A 26 -30.00 4.36 24.48
C PHE A 26 -28.71 4.32 23.66
N VAL A 27 -27.73 5.16 23.99
CA VAL A 27 -26.41 5.19 23.36
C VAL A 27 -25.53 4.16 24.05
N LYS A 28 -24.95 3.22 23.29
CA LYS A 28 -24.04 2.22 23.84
C LYS A 28 -22.81 2.94 24.40
N LYS A 29 -22.46 2.68 25.67
CA LYS A 29 -21.16 3.07 26.22
C LYS A 29 -20.07 2.25 25.53
N THR A 30 -19.03 2.92 25.04
CA THR A 30 -17.89 2.30 24.35
C THR A 30 -16.69 2.25 25.29
N GLY A 31 -16.01 1.10 25.36
CA GLY A 31 -14.75 0.98 26.08
C GLY A 31 -13.66 1.88 25.46
N LEU A 32 -12.57 2.12 26.18
CA LEU A 32 -11.51 3.04 25.74
C LEU A 32 -10.93 2.70 24.36
N ASN A 33 -10.72 1.40 24.08
CA ASN A 33 -10.19 0.94 22.79
C ASN A 33 -11.24 0.93 21.65
N GLU A 34 -12.52 1.18 21.95
CA GLU A 34 -13.60 1.31 20.97
C GLU A 34 -13.88 2.77 20.59
N GLN A 35 -13.18 3.72 21.22
CA GLN A 35 -13.36 5.15 21.00
C GLN A 35 -12.46 5.68 19.88
N TYR A 36 -12.71 6.90 19.42
CA TYR A 36 -11.81 7.59 18.51
C TYR A 36 -10.52 7.99 19.26
N PRO A 37 -9.30 7.78 18.70
CA PRO A 37 -9.00 7.49 17.29
C PRO A 37 -8.95 6.01 16.90
N HIS A 38 -9.00 5.06 17.84
CA HIS A 38 -8.96 3.61 17.57
C HIS A 38 -10.07 3.17 16.63
N LEU A 39 -11.27 3.72 16.82
CA LEU A 39 -12.35 3.66 15.86
C LEU A 39 -12.06 4.61 14.69
N SER A 40 -11.61 4.05 13.57
CA SER A 40 -11.38 4.81 12.34
C SER A 40 -11.86 4.08 11.09
N LEU A 41 -12.14 4.86 10.04
CA LEU A 41 -12.55 4.32 8.74
C LEU A 41 -11.32 4.17 7.83
N ASN A 42 -11.15 2.97 7.31
CA ASN A 42 -10.12 2.68 6.32
C ASN A 42 -10.66 2.92 4.91
N TYR A 43 -9.88 3.60 4.07
CA TYR A 43 -10.19 3.83 2.67
C TYR A 43 -9.02 3.44 1.77
N GLY A 44 -9.33 2.98 0.55
CA GLY A 44 -8.32 2.66 -0.46
C GLY A 44 -7.64 3.92 -0.97
N LYS A 45 -6.30 3.88 -1.08
CA LYS A 45 -5.49 4.96 -1.66
C LYS A 45 -5.03 4.54 -3.06
N PRO A 46 -5.25 5.33 -4.12
CA PRO A 46 -4.78 4.98 -5.46
C PRO A 46 -3.25 5.11 -5.52
N HIS A 47 -2.62 4.23 -6.29
CA HIS A 47 -1.20 4.34 -6.55
C HIS A 47 -0.90 5.55 -7.45
N PRO A 48 0.12 6.39 -7.15
CA PRO A 48 0.42 7.61 -7.91
C PRO A 48 0.54 7.41 -9.43
N ILE A 49 1.20 6.33 -9.87
CA ILE A 49 1.32 5.98 -11.29
C ILE A 49 -0.04 5.66 -11.93
N TYR A 50 -0.84 4.77 -11.35
CA TYR A 50 -2.12 4.39 -11.94
C TYR A 50 -3.12 5.55 -11.95
N GLU A 51 -3.08 6.41 -10.93
CA GLU A 51 -3.85 7.65 -10.90
C GLU A 51 -3.41 8.60 -12.04
N THR A 52 -2.10 8.72 -12.29
CA THR A 52 -1.56 9.53 -13.39
C THR A 52 -1.95 8.95 -14.75
N ILE A 53 -1.89 7.63 -14.92
CA ILE A 53 -2.37 6.94 -16.13
C ILE A 53 -3.86 7.25 -16.35
N SER A 54 -4.69 7.09 -15.33
CA SER A 54 -6.13 7.38 -15.41
C SER A 54 -6.38 8.82 -15.87
N LYS A 55 -5.68 9.80 -15.29
CA LYS A 55 -5.77 11.21 -15.70
C LYS A 55 -5.30 11.42 -17.13
N LEU A 56 -4.22 10.78 -17.57
CA LEU A 56 -3.74 10.88 -18.95
C LEU A 56 -4.71 10.26 -19.96
N ARG A 57 -5.34 9.12 -19.63
CA ARG A 57 -6.40 8.52 -20.46
C ARG A 57 -7.53 9.52 -20.68
N GLN A 58 -8.02 10.12 -19.59
CA GLN A 58 -9.06 11.14 -19.65
C GLN A 58 -8.62 12.38 -20.44
N ALA A 59 -7.36 12.81 -20.30
CA ALA A 59 -6.83 13.96 -21.01
C ALA A 59 -6.78 13.75 -22.53
N TYR A 60 -6.35 12.57 -23.00
CA TYR A 60 -6.37 12.21 -24.41
C TYR A 60 -7.79 12.07 -24.96
N MET A 61 -8.69 11.42 -24.21
CA MET A 61 -10.10 11.28 -24.63
C MET A 61 -10.79 12.64 -24.81
N ARG A 62 -10.53 13.61 -23.92
CA ARG A 62 -11.06 14.99 -24.04
C ARG A 62 -10.54 15.72 -25.27
N MET A 63 -9.37 15.33 -25.78
CA MET A 63 -8.78 15.87 -27.01
C MET A 63 -9.29 15.15 -28.27
N GLY A 64 -10.20 14.18 -28.14
CA GLY A 64 -10.80 13.46 -29.27
C GLY A 64 -9.93 12.31 -29.80
N PHE A 65 -8.95 11.83 -29.02
CA PHE A 65 -8.19 10.64 -29.38
C PHE A 65 -8.94 9.36 -28.99
N GLU A 66 -8.85 8.34 -29.84
CA GLU A 66 -9.37 7.00 -29.61
C GLU A 66 -8.32 6.11 -28.92
N GLU A 67 -8.75 5.37 -27.89
CA GLU A 67 -7.85 4.51 -27.10
C GLU A 67 -7.58 3.19 -27.81
N MET A 68 -6.30 2.81 -27.91
CA MET A 68 -5.82 1.62 -28.58
C MET A 68 -4.91 0.78 -27.66
N MET A 69 -4.80 -0.51 -27.98
CA MET A 69 -3.80 -1.41 -27.39
C MET A 69 -2.87 -1.90 -28.49
N ASN A 70 -1.61 -1.48 -28.41
CA ASN A 70 -0.60 -1.86 -29.41
C ASN A 70 0.12 -3.17 -29.04
N PRO A 71 0.63 -3.94 -30.02
CA PRO A 71 1.45 -5.11 -29.76
C PRO A 71 2.64 -4.77 -28.84
N LEU A 72 2.81 -5.55 -27.77
CA LEU A 72 3.87 -5.36 -26.78
C LEU A 72 5.09 -6.23 -27.08
N ILE A 73 4.85 -7.49 -27.46
CA ILE A 73 5.86 -8.42 -27.94
C ILE A 73 5.93 -8.30 -29.46
N VAL A 74 7.11 -7.98 -29.99
CA VAL A 74 7.34 -7.81 -31.44
C VAL A 74 8.58 -8.58 -31.88
N ASP A 75 8.58 -9.06 -33.12
CA ASP A 75 9.76 -9.70 -33.72
C ASP A 75 10.85 -8.67 -33.99
N GLU A 76 12.13 -9.03 -33.81
CA GLU A 76 13.27 -8.14 -34.07
C GLU A 76 13.25 -7.53 -35.50
N ARG A 77 12.65 -8.24 -36.46
CA ARG A 77 12.45 -7.76 -37.84
C ARG A 77 11.63 -6.47 -37.91
N GLU A 78 10.72 -6.25 -36.97
CA GLU A 78 9.93 -5.02 -36.91
C GLU A 78 10.82 -3.82 -36.56
N VAL A 79 11.79 -4.01 -35.67
CA VAL A 79 12.80 -2.97 -35.34
C VAL A 79 13.68 -2.68 -36.57
N HIS A 80 14.06 -3.71 -37.33
CA HIS A 80 14.81 -3.55 -38.59
C HIS A 80 14.03 -2.75 -39.64
N LYS A 81 12.73 -3.01 -39.82
CA LYS A 81 11.88 -2.24 -40.75
C LYS A 81 11.81 -0.76 -40.37
N GLN A 82 11.77 -0.46 -39.08
CA GLN A 82 11.59 0.90 -38.56
C GLN A 82 12.89 1.72 -38.56
N PHE A 83 14.02 1.11 -38.18
CA PHE A 83 15.29 1.79 -37.96
C PHE A 83 16.35 1.52 -39.04
N GLY A 84 16.11 0.58 -39.95
CA GLY A 84 17.07 0.18 -40.97
C GLY A 84 18.38 -0.32 -40.35
N HIS A 85 19.51 0.27 -40.75
CA HIS A 85 20.83 -0.09 -40.22
C HIS A 85 21.05 0.32 -38.75
N GLU A 86 20.31 1.33 -38.25
CA GLU A 86 20.40 1.77 -36.84
C GLU A 86 19.78 0.73 -35.88
N ALA A 87 18.99 -0.21 -36.40
CA ALA A 87 18.31 -1.23 -35.62
C ALA A 87 19.25 -2.04 -34.71
N LEU A 88 20.50 -2.29 -35.13
CA LEU A 88 21.48 -3.03 -34.33
C LEU A 88 21.80 -2.33 -33.00
N ALA A 89 21.92 -0.99 -33.01
CA ALA A 89 22.14 -0.21 -31.79
C ALA A 89 20.87 -0.13 -30.92
N VAL A 90 19.69 -0.17 -31.55
CA VAL A 90 18.41 -0.14 -30.84
C VAL A 90 18.08 -1.49 -30.21
N LEU A 91 18.40 -2.59 -30.86
CA LEU A 91 18.17 -3.95 -30.35
C LEU A 91 19.06 -4.25 -29.14
N ASP A 92 20.23 -3.63 -29.02
CA ASP A 92 21.08 -3.76 -27.82
C ASP A 92 20.37 -3.34 -26.54
N ARG A 93 19.50 -2.31 -26.60
CA ARG A 93 18.71 -1.85 -25.45
C ARG A 93 17.34 -2.54 -25.31
N CYS A 94 17.05 -3.57 -26.10
CA CYS A 94 15.80 -4.32 -26.04
C CYS A 94 16.00 -5.64 -25.28
N TYR A 95 14.95 -6.12 -24.61
CA TYR A 95 14.95 -7.46 -24.02
C TYR A 95 14.43 -8.48 -25.04
N TYR A 96 15.18 -9.56 -25.22
CA TYR A 96 14.74 -10.73 -25.96
C TYR A 96 14.03 -11.72 -25.05
N LEU A 97 12.99 -12.37 -25.57
CA LEU A 97 12.26 -13.40 -24.84
C LEU A 97 12.98 -14.74 -24.99
N ALA A 98 13.22 -15.40 -23.86
CA ALA A 98 13.75 -16.75 -23.78
C ALA A 98 12.76 -17.66 -23.04
N GLY A 99 12.77 -18.94 -23.37
CA GLY A 99 11.99 -19.97 -22.69
C GLY A 99 12.82 -21.21 -22.44
N LEU A 100 12.48 -21.98 -21.40
CA LEU A 100 13.09 -23.28 -21.17
C LEU A 100 12.59 -24.27 -22.24
N PRO A 101 13.47 -25.03 -22.90
CA PRO A 101 13.03 -26.14 -23.74
C PRO A 101 12.40 -27.24 -22.87
N ARG A 102 11.57 -28.09 -23.46
CA ARG A 102 11.09 -29.30 -22.77
C ARG A 102 12.27 -30.27 -22.57
N PRO A 103 12.43 -30.86 -21.36
CA PRO A 103 13.54 -31.75 -21.07
C PRO A 103 13.43 -33.03 -21.89
N ASN A 104 14.58 -33.55 -22.30
CA ASN A 104 14.64 -34.83 -23.00
C ASN A 104 14.95 -35.95 -22.00
N VAL A 105 13.90 -36.44 -21.35
CA VAL A 105 14.03 -37.46 -20.30
C VAL A 105 13.86 -38.86 -20.88
N GLY A 106 14.79 -39.74 -20.53
CA GLY A 106 14.68 -41.18 -20.77
C GLY A 106 14.69 -41.93 -19.45
N ILE A 107 13.81 -42.92 -19.30
CA ILE A 107 13.81 -43.79 -18.11
C ILE A 107 14.75 -44.97 -18.39
N SER A 108 15.94 -44.96 -17.78
CA SER A 108 16.92 -46.07 -17.75
C SER A 108 16.55 -47.10 -16.68
N ASP A 109 17.23 -48.26 -16.66
CA ASP A 109 17.01 -49.28 -15.65
C ASP A 109 17.36 -48.80 -14.22
N GLU A 110 18.36 -47.91 -14.10
CA GLU A 110 18.73 -47.26 -12.83
C GLU A 110 17.61 -46.32 -12.36
N CYS A 111 17.05 -45.51 -13.27
CA CYS A 111 15.92 -44.64 -12.96
C CYS A 111 14.70 -45.42 -12.47
N ILE A 112 14.44 -46.61 -13.02
CA ILE A 112 13.32 -47.46 -12.59
C ILE A 112 13.48 -47.88 -11.13
N SER A 113 14.70 -48.25 -10.72
CA SER A 113 15.01 -48.61 -9.34
C SER A 113 14.73 -47.44 -8.39
N ASP A 114 15.17 -46.24 -8.76
CA ASP A 114 15.00 -45.03 -7.94
C ASP A 114 13.53 -44.59 -7.87
N ILE A 115 12.78 -44.70 -8.97
CA ILE A 115 11.32 -44.45 -9.01
C ILE A 115 10.59 -45.39 -8.03
N LYS A 116 10.88 -46.69 -8.05
CA LYS A 116 10.26 -47.66 -7.14
C LYS A 116 10.64 -47.38 -5.68
N CYS A 117 11.87 -46.91 -5.41
CA CYS A 117 12.31 -46.54 -4.08
C CYS A 117 11.50 -45.36 -3.51
N ILE A 118 11.23 -44.34 -4.34
CA ILE A 118 10.54 -43.11 -3.94
C ILE A 118 9.01 -43.30 -3.90
N LEU A 119 8.43 -43.93 -4.92
CA LEU A 119 6.98 -44.05 -5.07
C LEU A 119 6.38 -45.27 -4.34
N GLY A 120 7.21 -46.25 -3.93
CA GLY A 120 6.76 -47.46 -3.23
C GLY A 120 6.27 -48.57 -4.16
N ASP A 121 5.07 -49.11 -3.88
CA ASP A 121 4.46 -50.25 -4.60
C ASP A 121 3.95 -49.84 -6.00
N VAL A 122 4.87 -49.55 -6.92
CA VAL A 122 4.58 -49.18 -8.31
C VAL A 122 4.90 -50.34 -9.25
N SER A 123 3.95 -50.69 -10.12
CA SER A 123 4.08 -51.79 -11.08
C SER A 123 4.90 -51.41 -12.32
N ASP A 124 5.32 -52.40 -13.11
CA ASP A 124 5.98 -52.13 -14.40
C ASP A 124 5.02 -51.47 -15.41
N GLU A 125 3.70 -51.66 -15.26
CA GLU A 125 2.67 -50.97 -16.06
C GLU A 125 2.61 -49.47 -15.72
N ASP A 126 2.70 -49.14 -14.43
CA ASP A 126 2.71 -47.75 -13.94
C ASP A 126 3.97 -47.00 -14.42
N ILE A 127 5.12 -47.66 -14.49
CA ILE A 127 6.35 -47.08 -15.04
C ILE A 127 6.17 -46.74 -16.53
N GLU A 128 5.47 -47.58 -17.29
CA GLU A 128 5.21 -47.30 -18.70
C GLU A 128 4.20 -46.15 -18.88
N VAL A 129 3.27 -45.99 -17.94
CA VAL A 129 2.39 -44.82 -17.85
C VAL A 129 3.21 -43.54 -17.60
N ILE A 130 4.13 -43.55 -16.62
CA ILE A 130 5.05 -42.42 -16.36
C ILE A 130 5.86 -42.10 -17.62
N ARG A 131 6.42 -43.11 -18.29
CA ARG A 131 7.19 -42.95 -19.54
C ARG A 131 6.37 -42.26 -20.62
N LYS A 132 5.12 -42.68 -20.81
CA LYS A 132 4.21 -42.12 -21.81
C LYS A 132 3.84 -40.67 -21.52
N ILE A 133 3.61 -40.33 -20.24
CA ILE A 133 3.32 -38.95 -19.84
C ILE A 133 4.54 -38.06 -20.06
N LEU A 134 5.74 -38.49 -19.65
CA LEU A 134 6.98 -37.75 -19.90
C LEU A 134 7.26 -37.54 -21.40
N HIS A 135 6.95 -38.53 -22.24
CA HIS A 135 7.06 -38.39 -23.70
C HIS A 135 6.05 -37.41 -24.29
N SER A 136 4.82 -37.39 -23.76
CA SER A 136 3.77 -36.45 -24.16
C SER A 136 4.12 -35.01 -23.73
N TYR A 137 4.69 -34.87 -22.53
CA TYR A 137 5.26 -33.61 -22.04
C TYR A 137 6.38 -33.07 -22.93
N LYS A 138 7.29 -33.94 -23.38
CA LYS A 138 8.34 -33.58 -24.35
C LYS A 138 7.78 -33.06 -25.68
N LYS A 139 6.67 -33.64 -26.15
CA LYS A 139 5.99 -33.18 -27.38
C LYS A 139 5.22 -31.87 -27.20
N GLY A 140 4.99 -31.45 -25.96
CA GLY A 140 4.18 -30.28 -25.62
C GLY A 140 2.67 -30.59 -25.58
N ASP A 141 2.29 -31.87 -25.57
CA ASP A 141 0.90 -32.30 -25.43
C ASP A 141 0.39 -32.17 -23.98
N VAL A 142 1.33 -32.14 -23.01
CA VAL A 142 1.08 -31.92 -21.58
C VAL A 142 1.68 -30.58 -21.17
N GLU A 143 0.91 -29.77 -20.44
CA GLU A 143 1.37 -28.47 -19.95
C GLU A 143 2.34 -28.61 -18.76
N GLY A 144 3.04 -27.52 -18.42
CA GLY A 144 3.96 -27.50 -17.28
C GLY A 144 3.27 -27.85 -15.96
N ASP A 145 2.11 -27.24 -15.75
CA ASP A 145 1.36 -27.31 -14.49
C ASP A 145 0.63 -28.66 -14.34
N ASP A 146 0.39 -29.36 -15.44
CA ASP A 146 -0.34 -30.63 -15.48
C ASP A 146 0.56 -31.86 -15.34
N LEU A 147 1.88 -31.71 -15.51
CA LEU A 147 2.81 -32.84 -15.47
C LEU A 147 2.73 -33.65 -14.17
N ILE A 148 2.72 -32.97 -13.02
CA ILE A 148 2.67 -33.62 -11.71
C ILE A 148 1.27 -34.24 -11.45
N PRO A 149 0.16 -33.50 -11.60
CA PRO A 149 -1.19 -34.07 -11.42
C PRO A 149 -1.50 -35.24 -12.37
N GLU A 150 -1.05 -35.18 -13.62
CA GLU A 150 -1.29 -36.27 -14.59
C GLU A 150 -0.58 -37.56 -14.17
N ILE A 151 0.70 -37.48 -13.76
CA ILE A 151 1.43 -38.66 -13.29
C ILE A 151 0.77 -39.21 -12.02
N SER A 152 0.51 -38.33 -11.05
CA SER A 152 -0.12 -38.65 -9.76
C SER A 152 -1.46 -39.38 -9.93
N SER A 153 -2.37 -38.82 -10.74
CA SER A 153 -3.67 -39.42 -11.01
C SER A 153 -3.59 -40.72 -11.79
N ALA A 154 -2.60 -40.88 -12.67
CA ALA A 154 -2.50 -42.03 -13.54
C ALA A 154 -1.99 -43.29 -12.82
N ILE A 155 -1.16 -43.12 -11.78
CA ILE A 155 -0.60 -44.24 -10.99
C ILE A 155 -1.10 -44.25 -9.53
N ASN A 156 -2.03 -43.36 -9.18
CA ASN A 156 -2.67 -43.24 -7.87
C ASN A 156 -1.68 -43.09 -6.70
N VAL A 157 -0.69 -42.19 -6.86
CA VAL A 157 0.26 -41.79 -5.80
C VAL A 157 0.05 -40.32 -5.45
N SER A 158 0.62 -39.83 -4.35
CA SER A 158 0.50 -38.41 -4.01
C SER A 158 1.41 -37.52 -4.87
N ASP A 159 0.96 -36.33 -5.23
CA ASP A 159 1.75 -35.30 -5.94
C ASP A 159 3.12 -35.06 -5.30
N ALA A 160 3.21 -35.07 -3.96
CA ALA A 160 4.46 -34.86 -3.23
C ALA A 160 5.55 -35.89 -3.58
N LEU A 161 5.16 -37.15 -3.71
CA LEU A 161 6.07 -38.24 -4.10
C LEU A 161 6.48 -38.13 -5.58
N VAL A 162 5.57 -37.67 -6.44
CA VAL A 162 5.88 -37.41 -7.86
C VAL A 162 6.88 -36.26 -7.99
N VAL A 163 6.72 -35.18 -7.20
CA VAL A 163 7.67 -34.07 -7.16
C VAL A 163 9.05 -34.55 -6.70
N GLU A 164 9.09 -35.35 -5.62
CA GLU A 164 10.33 -35.95 -5.13
C GLU A 164 10.99 -36.86 -6.18
N MET A 165 10.19 -37.67 -6.86
CA MET A 165 10.65 -38.51 -7.98
C MET A 165 11.24 -37.66 -9.10
N ILE A 166 10.56 -36.59 -9.55
CA ILE A 166 11.10 -35.74 -10.62
C ILE A 166 12.41 -35.07 -10.18
N ASP A 167 12.49 -34.60 -8.95
CA ASP A 167 13.68 -33.91 -8.42
C ASP A 167 14.92 -34.83 -8.31
N GLN A 168 14.71 -36.06 -7.84
CA GLN A 168 15.81 -37.00 -7.55
C GLN A 168 16.18 -37.88 -8.75
N VAL A 169 15.22 -38.27 -9.59
CA VAL A 169 15.44 -39.23 -10.68
C VAL A 169 15.80 -38.53 -11.99
N PHE A 170 15.31 -37.31 -12.24
CA PHE A 170 15.44 -36.63 -13.54
C PHE A 170 16.22 -35.31 -13.42
N PRO A 171 17.57 -35.35 -13.31
CA PRO A 171 18.40 -34.16 -13.21
C PRO A 171 18.27 -33.23 -14.44
N GLU A 172 17.80 -33.74 -15.58
CA GLU A 172 17.62 -32.98 -16.82
C GLU A 172 16.65 -31.80 -16.65
N PHE A 173 15.71 -31.87 -15.70
CA PHE A 173 14.85 -30.73 -15.37
C PHE A 173 15.61 -29.57 -14.73
N LYS A 174 16.67 -29.85 -13.96
CA LYS A 174 17.52 -28.86 -13.29
C LYS A 174 18.57 -28.26 -14.23
N GLU A 175 18.95 -29.00 -15.26
CA GLU A 175 19.97 -28.60 -16.24
C GLU A 175 19.44 -27.72 -17.39
N LEU A 176 18.12 -27.46 -17.43
CA LEU A 176 17.51 -26.66 -18.49
C LEU A 176 18.04 -25.22 -18.48
N VAL A 177 18.56 -24.79 -19.63
CA VAL A 177 19.01 -23.41 -19.86
C VAL A 177 18.01 -22.70 -20.78
N PRO A 178 17.58 -21.46 -20.46
CA PRO A 178 16.69 -20.69 -21.33
C PRO A 178 17.29 -20.47 -22.72
N GLN A 179 16.52 -20.76 -23.76
CA GLN A 179 16.89 -20.51 -25.14
C GLN A 179 16.22 -19.23 -25.65
N SER A 180 17.03 -18.27 -26.10
CA SER A 180 16.52 -17.00 -26.63
C SER A 180 15.78 -17.22 -27.97
N THR A 181 14.69 -16.50 -28.14
CA THR A 181 13.95 -16.40 -29.40
C THR A 181 14.33 -15.12 -30.16
N LYS A 182 13.69 -14.85 -31.29
CA LYS A 182 13.76 -13.57 -32.03
C LYS A 182 12.69 -12.56 -31.61
N ARG A 183 11.87 -12.90 -30.61
CA ARG A 183 10.83 -12.02 -30.08
C ARG A 183 11.44 -11.10 -29.03
N THR A 184 11.04 -9.85 -29.07
CA THR A 184 11.52 -8.78 -28.20
C THR A 184 10.36 -8.10 -27.49
N LEU A 185 10.65 -7.48 -26.35
CA LEU A 185 9.76 -6.52 -25.72
C LEU A 185 9.99 -5.13 -26.32
N ARG A 186 8.92 -4.43 -26.70
CA ARG A 186 9.04 -3.08 -27.28
C ARG A 186 9.75 -2.12 -26.32
N SER A 187 10.71 -1.36 -26.84
CA SER A 187 11.43 -0.33 -26.07
C SER A 187 10.68 0.99 -25.97
N HIS A 188 9.67 1.20 -26.80
CA HIS A 188 8.79 2.36 -26.85
C HIS A 188 7.54 2.01 -27.69
N MET A 189 6.46 2.80 -27.58
CA MET A 189 5.17 2.49 -28.20
C MET A 189 5.21 2.43 -29.74
N THR A 190 6.11 3.19 -30.36
CA THR A 190 6.27 3.28 -31.82
C THR A 190 6.37 1.91 -32.50
N SER A 191 7.08 0.95 -31.90
CA SER A 191 7.24 -0.36 -32.53
C SER A 191 5.91 -1.11 -32.68
N GLY A 192 4.94 -0.87 -31.80
CA GLY A 192 3.58 -1.37 -31.94
C GLY A 192 2.72 -0.49 -32.85
N TRP A 193 2.92 0.83 -32.87
CA TRP A 193 2.12 1.76 -33.70
C TRP A 193 2.17 1.42 -35.18
N PHE A 194 3.37 1.14 -35.74
CA PHE A 194 3.49 0.77 -37.15
C PHE A 194 2.65 -0.47 -37.51
N ILE A 195 2.66 -1.50 -36.66
CA ILE A 195 1.90 -2.74 -36.87
C ILE A 195 0.40 -2.47 -36.81
N SER A 196 -0.04 -1.71 -35.80
CA SER A 196 -1.45 -1.34 -35.61
C SER A 196 -1.97 -0.50 -36.79
N LEU A 197 -1.24 0.56 -37.17
CA LEU A 197 -1.61 1.44 -38.28
C LEU A 197 -1.63 0.70 -39.61
N SER A 198 -0.64 -0.18 -39.86
CA SER A 198 -0.57 -1.03 -41.05
C SER A 198 -1.84 -1.85 -41.24
N SER A 199 -2.38 -2.39 -40.15
CA SER A 199 -3.59 -3.23 -40.18
C SER A 199 -4.87 -2.39 -40.20
N LEU A 200 -4.87 -1.24 -39.51
CA LEU A 200 -6.04 -0.38 -39.37
C LEU A 200 -6.41 0.30 -40.70
N GLN A 201 -5.42 0.75 -41.47
CA GLN A 201 -5.65 1.41 -42.77
C GLN A 201 -6.31 0.49 -43.81
N GLU A 202 -6.28 -0.84 -43.62
CA GLU A 202 -6.99 -1.79 -44.48
C GLU A 202 -8.51 -1.75 -44.27
N ARG A 203 -8.96 -1.23 -43.13
CA ARG A 203 -10.36 -1.27 -42.68
C ARG A 203 -11.02 0.10 -42.60
N SER A 204 -10.23 1.15 -42.44
CA SER A 204 -10.68 2.53 -42.30
C SER A 204 -9.75 3.48 -43.02
N ARG A 205 -10.19 4.70 -43.30
CA ARG A 205 -9.34 5.75 -43.88
C ARG A 205 -9.03 6.85 -42.85
N PRO A 206 -7.86 7.51 -42.93
CA PRO A 206 -7.55 8.70 -42.16
C PRO A 206 -8.65 9.79 -42.24
N PRO A 207 -8.76 10.68 -41.24
CA PRO A 207 -7.81 10.89 -40.13
C PRO A 207 -7.93 9.86 -39.00
N PHE A 208 -6.79 9.47 -38.42
CA PHE A 208 -6.74 8.68 -37.18
C PHE A 208 -6.04 9.46 -36.08
N ASN A 209 -6.76 9.71 -34.98
CA ASN A 209 -6.21 10.27 -33.75
C ASN A 209 -6.24 9.18 -32.69
N LEU A 210 -5.14 8.47 -32.47
CA LEU A 210 -5.09 7.29 -31.60
C LEU A 210 -4.13 7.52 -30.44
N PHE A 211 -4.45 6.98 -29.27
CA PHE A 211 -3.53 6.99 -28.13
C PHE A 211 -3.49 5.62 -27.43
N SER A 212 -2.38 5.34 -26.75
CA SER A 212 -2.19 4.14 -25.94
C SER A 212 -1.30 4.52 -24.77
N ILE A 213 -1.68 4.09 -23.56
CA ILE A 213 -0.86 4.25 -22.36
C ILE A 213 -0.56 2.87 -21.79
N ASP A 214 0.65 2.39 -22.05
CA ASP A 214 1.00 1.02 -21.71
C ASP A 214 2.51 0.85 -21.52
N ARG A 215 2.92 -0.30 -20.97
CA ARG A 215 4.29 -0.62 -20.60
C ARG A 215 5.21 -0.73 -21.81
N CYS A 216 6.45 -0.33 -21.60
CA CYS A 216 7.60 -0.48 -22.48
C CYS A 216 8.81 -0.92 -21.65
N PHE A 217 9.76 -1.59 -22.29
CA PHE A 217 10.89 -2.24 -21.61
C PHE A 217 12.18 -1.83 -22.28
N ARG A 218 13.10 -1.26 -21.51
CA ARG A 218 14.36 -0.75 -22.03
C ARG A 218 15.49 -1.14 -21.11
N ARG A 219 16.47 -1.86 -21.66
CA ARG A 219 17.68 -2.23 -20.92
C ARG A 219 18.50 -0.97 -20.69
N GLU A 220 18.54 -0.53 -19.45
CA GLU A 220 19.48 0.47 -18.95
C GLU A 220 20.61 -0.26 -18.19
N GLN A 221 21.77 0.39 -18.07
CA GLN A 221 22.92 -0.22 -17.37
C GLN A 221 22.57 -0.54 -15.91
N GLU A 222 21.89 0.40 -15.25
CA GLU A 222 21.37 0.27 -13.89
C GLU A 222 20.06 1.06 -13.75
N GLU A 223 19.21 0.69 -12.79
CA GLU A 223 18.05 1.50 -12.40
C GLU A 223 18.46 2.56 -11.38
N ASP A 224 18.03 3.80 -11.61
CA ASP A 224 18.37 4.96 -10.78
C ASP A 224 17.13 5.80 -10.45
N ALA A 225 17.34 6.95 -9.80
CA ALA A 225 16.26 7.85 -9.39
C ALA A 225 15.42 8.41 -10.56
N ALA A 226 15.88 8.27 -11.80
CA ALA A 226 15.25 8.80 -13.01
C ALA A 226 14.97 7.75 -14.11
N ARG A 227 15.47 6.51 -13.97
CA ARG A 227 15.40 5.45 -15.00
C ARG A 227 15.06 4.10 -14.40
N LEU A 228 14.17 3.39 -15.08
CA LEU A 228 13.75 2.02 -14.78
C LEU A 228 13.85 1.16 -16.03
N MET A 229 13.97 -0.15 -15.85
CA MET A 229 13.99 -1.12 -16.95
C MET A 229 12.60 -1.31 -17.58
N THR A 230 11.53 -1.04 -16.81
CA THR A 230 10.15 -1.02 -17.28
C THR A 230 9.52 0.33 -16.96
N TYR A 231 8.84 0.92 -17.94
CA TYR A 231 8.17 2.22 -17.78
C TYR A 231 6.89 2.27 -18.59
N TYR A 232 6.03 3.23 -18.29
CA TYR A 232 4.79 3.50 -19.02
C TYR A 232 5.00 4.64 -20.02
N SER A 233 4.66 4.38 -21.28
CA SER A 233 4.64 5.40 -22.31
C SER A 233 3.21 5.81 -22.58
N ALA A 234 2.89 7.09 -22.34
CA ALA A 234 1.66 7.71 -22.79
C ALA A 234 1.89 8.29 -24.18
N SER A 235 1.57 7.50 -25.19
CA SER A 235 1.90 7.82 -26.58
C SER A 235 0.64 7.96 -27.43
N CYS A 236 0.71 8.81 -28.44
CA CYS A 236 -0.34 8.99 -29.41
C CYS A 236 0.21 9.18 -30.82
N VAL A 237 -0.65 8.89 -31.81
CA VAL A 237 -0.40 9.11 -33.23
C VAL A 237 -1.53 9.91 -33.85
N ILE A 238 -1.18 10.81 -34.78
CA ILE A 238 -2.09 11.44 -35.73
C ILE A 238 -1.65 11.02 -37.13
N MET A 239 -2.50 10.28 -37.84
CA MET A 239 -2.31 9.92 -39.24
C MET A 239 -3.31 10.70 -40.10
N ASP A 240 -2.82 11.61 -40.93
CA ASP A 240 -3.61 12.47 -41.83
C ASP A 240 -2.70 12.96 -42.98
N GLU A 241 -3.29 13.38 -44.10
CA GLU A 241 -2.56 13.82 -45.32
C GLU A 241 -1.77 15.12 -45.06
N ASP A 242 -2.29 15.98 -44.19
CA ASP A 242 -1.77 17.33 -43.91
C ASP A 242 -1.04 17.44 -42.55
N VAL A 243 -0.57 16.32 -41.98
CA VAL A 243 0.12 16.35 -40.68
C VAL A 243 1.45 17.09 -40.76
N THR A 244 1.68 17.97 -39.77
CA THR A 244 2.91 18.76 -39.60
C THR A 244 3.43 18.69 -38.18
N VAL A 245 4.65 19.19 -37.95
CA VAL A 245 5.24 19.29 -36.61
C VAL A 245 4.42 20.15 -35.65
N ASP A 246 3.62 21.08 -36.17
CA ASP A 246 2.78 21.95 -35.35
C ASP A 246 1.59 21.20 -34.73
N HIS A 247 1.14 20.10 -35.35
CA HIS A 247 0.19 19.18 -34.72
C HIS A 247 0.81 18.56 -33.46
N GLY A 248 2.08 18.15 -33.51
CA GLY A 248 2.80 17.63 -32.33
C GLY A 248 2.94 18.67 -31.21
N LYS A 249 3.21 19.95 -31.55
CA LYS A 249 3.25 21.05 -30.58
C LYS A 249 1.86 21.30 -29.95
N ALA A 250 0.81 21.33 -30.77
CA ALA A 250 -0.56 21.56 -30.32
C ALA A 250 -1.04 20.44 -29.38
N VAL A 251 -0.73 19.18 -29.72
CA VAL A 251 -1.01 18.02 -28.87
C VAL A 251 -0.24 18.11 -27.56
N ALA A 252 1.07 18.39 -27.60
CA ALA A 252 1.89 18.52 -26.40
C ALA A 252 1.35 19.60 -25.44
N GLN A 253 1.08 20.80 -25.95
CA GLN A 253 0.53 21.89 -25.18
C GLN A 253 -0.85 21.54 -24.60
N SER A 254 -1.77 21.05 -25.43
CA SER A 254 -3.15 20.74 -25.00
C SER A 254 -3.20 19.59 -23.99
N LEU A 255 -2.31 18.60 -24.11
CA LEU A 255 -2.19 17.51 -23.14
C LEU A 255 -1.65 18.02 -21.81
N LEU A 256 -0.50 18.69 -21.83
CA LEU A 256 0.22 19.10 -20.63
C LEU A 256 -0.47 20.23 -19.86
N SER A 257 -1.18 21.14 -20.54
CA SER A 257 -1.94 22.20 -19.86
C SER A 257 -3.05 21.65 -18.95
N GLN A 258 -3.57 20.46 -19.22
CA GLN A 258 -4.53 19.79 -18.32
C GLN A 258 -3.90 19.33 -16.99
N PHE A 259 -2.57 19.33 -16.90
CA PHE A 259 -1.79 18.96 -15.72
C PHE A 259 -1.12 20.15 -15.04
N GLY A 260 -1.48 21.38 -15.41
CA GLY A 260 -0.96 22.60 -14.76
C GLY A 260 0.33 23.16 -15.37
N PHE A 261 0.77 22.66 -16.53
CA PHE A 261 1.90 23.25 -17.26
C PHE A 261 1.46 24.50 -18.03
N GLU A 262 2.22 25.58 -17.89
CA GLU A 262 1.80 26.92 -18.36
C GLU A 262 2.63 27.45 -19.54
N LYS A 263 3.89 27.03 -19.67
CA LYS A 263 4.81 27.52 -20.70
C LYS A 263 5.52 26.37 -21.37
N PHE A 264 5.78 26.50 -22.67
CA PHE A 264 6.33 25.45 -23.50
C PHE A 264 7.49 25.96 -24.33
N MET A 265 8.50 25.11 -24.49
CA MET A 265 9.66 25.35 -25.33
C MET A 265 9.96 24.08 -26.11
N PHE A 266 10.07 24.23 -27.43
CA PHE A 266 10.29 23.12 -28.36
C PHE A 266 11.71 23.23 -28.92
N ARG A 267 12.51 22.17 -28.78
CA ARG A 267 13.89 22.14 -29.26
C ARG A 267 14.10 20.94 -30.19
N PRO A 268 14.84 21.08 -31.30
CA PRO A 268 15.25 19.94 -32.11
C PRO A 268 16.03 18.93 -31.27
N ASP A 269 15.75 17.63 -31.45
CA ASP A 269 16.51 16.55 -30.80
C ASP A 269 17.78 16.24 -31.63
N GLU A 270 18.94 16.25 -30.98
CA GLU A 270 20.22 15.95 -31.63
C GLU A 270 20.33 14.49 -32.09
N LYS A 271 19.56 13.56 -31.50
CA LYS A 271 19.61 12.13 -31.83
C LYS A 271 19.23 11.84 -33.29
N ARG A 272 18.33 12.64 -33.88
CA ARG A 272 17.85 12.51 -35.28
C ARG A 272 17.61 11.05 -35.68
N SER A 273 16.80 10.35 -34.89
CA SER A 273 16.52 8.92 -35.05
C SER A 273 15.93 8.60 -36.42
N LYS A 274 16.35 7.48 -37.04
CA LYS A 274 16.05 7.22 -38.46
C LYS A 274 14.60 6.86 -38.78
N TYR A 275 13.81 6.53 -37.76
CA TYR A 275 12.37 6.30 -37.90
C TYR A 275 11.55 7.61 -37.99
N TYR A 276 12.15 8.78 -37.74
CA TYR A 276 11.52 10.08 -37.98
C TYR A 276 12.07 10.75 -39.24
N VAL A 277 11.25 11.61 -39.86
CA VAL A 277 11.69 12.53 -40.92
C VAL A 277 12.77 13.46 -40.35
N PRO A 278 13.87 13.71 -41.10
CA PRO A 278 14.91 14.63 -40.67
C PRO A 278 14.35 15.96 -40.17
N ASP A 279 14.88 16.47 -39.06
CA ASP A 279 14.53 17.77 -38.47
C ASP A 279 13.09 17.89 -37.94
N THR A 280 12.35 16.77 -37.85
CA THR A 280 11.00 16.74 -37.24
C THR A 280 10.98 16.21 -35.81
N GLN A 281 12.07 15.58 -35.34
CA GLN A 281 12.18 15.10 -33.97
C GLN A 281 12.42 16.27 -33.01
N ILE A 282 11.48 16.47 -32.09
CA ILE A 282 11.44 17.64 -31.20
C ILE A 282 11.28 17.16 -29.75
N GLU A 283 12.16 17.68 -28.88
CA GLU A 283 12.04 17.58 -27.43
C GLU A 283 11.12 18.69 -26.91
N VAL A 284 10.20 18.32 -26.02
CA VAL A 284 9.23 19.22 -25.39
C VAL A 284 9.68 19.53 -23.98
N PHE A 285 10.07 20.78 -23.75
CA PHE A 285 10.30 21.33 -22.42
C PHE A 285 9.05 22.09 -21.98
N ALA A 286 8.58 21.82 -20.76
CA ALA A 286 7.41 22.48 -20.19
C ALA A 286 7.72 23.02 -18.79
N TYR A 287 7.12 24.18 -18.48
CA TYR A 287 7.24 24.85 -17.19
C TYR A 287 6.07 24.49 -16.27
N HIS A 288 6.37 24.10 -15.03
CA HIS A 288 5.35 23.81 -14.01
C HIS A 288 5.61 24.62 -12.73
N PRO A 289 4.63 25.38 -12.21
CA PRO A 289 4.82 26.21 -11.02
C PRO A 289 5.30 25.44 -9.78
N GLN A 290 4.86 24.20 -9.57
CA GLN A 290 5.25 23.39 -8.40
C GLN A 290 6.73 22.97 -8.42
N LEU A 291 7.41 23.05 -9.57
CA LEU A 291 8.84 22.70 -9.67
C LEU A 291 9.74 23.85 -9.21
N VAL A 292 9.24 25.08 -9.17
CA VAL A 292 10.01 26.27 -8.77
C VAL A 292 10.42 26.14 -7.31
N GLY A 293 11.72 26.21 -7.05
CA GLY A 293 12.28 26.03 -5.71
C GLY A 293 12.24 24.58 -5.19
N SER A 294 11.92 23.59 -6.05
CA SER A 294 12.02 22.17 -5.69
C SER A 294 13.48 21.77 -5.42
N LYS A 295 13.66 20.69 -4.64
CA LYS A 295 14.99 20.10 -4.36
C LYS A 295 15.55 19.29 -5.54
N THR A 296 14.88 19.33 -6.68
CA THR A 296 15.28 18.58 -7.89
C THR A 296 16.19 19.45 -8.77
N LYS A 297 16.70 18.87 -9.86
CA LYS A 297 17.43 19.63 -10.90
C LYS A 297 16.54 20.60 -11.69
N TYR A 298 15.23 20.59 -11.47
CA TYR A 298 14.23 21.41 -12.17
C TYR A 298 13.76 22.59 -11.32
N SER A 299 14.63 23.12 -10.44
CA SER A 299 14.30 24.21 -9.52
C SER A 299 13.95 25.54 -10.21
N ASP A 300 14.31 25.69 -11.49
CA ASP A 300 13.93 26.78 -12.39
C ASP A 300 12.52 26.62 -12.99
N GLY A 301 11.87 25.50 -12.70
CA GLY A 301 10.52 25.17 -13.13
C GLY A 301 10.44 24.46 -14.48
N TRP A 302 11.54 24.28 -15.23
CA TRP A 302 11.54 23.70 -16.57
C TRP A 302 11.96 22.23 -16.57
N VAL A 303 11.25 21.41 -17.33
CA VAL A 303 11.55 19.98 -17.47
C VAL A 303 11.25 19.48 -18.88
N GLU A 304 12.13 18.65 -19.41
CA GLU A 304 11.87 17.85 -20.62
C GLU A 304 10.82 16.78 -20.28
N ILE A 305 9.64 16.81 -20.87
CA ILE A 305 8.50 15.97 -20.45
C ILE A 305 8.00 15.02 -21.54
N ALA A 306 8.22 15.36 -22.82
CA ALA A 306 7.78 14.57 -23.95
C ALA A 306 8.72 14.75 -25.16
N THR A 307 8.60 13.84 -26.12
CA THR A 307 9.28 13.92 -27.41
C THR A 307 8.28 13.55 -28.50
N PHE A 308 8.30 14.25 -29.63
CA PHE A 308 7.47 13.91 -30.78
C PHE A 308 8.24 14.02 -32.09
N GLY A 309 7.66 13.50 -33.17
CA GLY A 309 8.17 13.67 -34.53
C GLY A 309 7.22 13.10 -35.57
N ILE A 310 7.56 13.24 -36.85
CA ILE A 310 6.79 12.68 -37.97
C ILE A 310 7.52 11.44 -38.47
N TYR A 311 6.84 10.29 -38.54
CA TYR A 311 7.46 9.06 -39.02
C TYR A 311 8.00 9.19 -40.44
N SER A 312 9.19 8.64 -40.65
CA SER A 312 9.89 8.65 -41.93
C SER A 312 9.09 7.85 -42.98
N PRO A 313 8.87 8.39 -44.20
CA PRO A 313 8.28 7.65 -45.30
C PRO A 313 9.00 6.33 -45.59
N THR A 314 10.32 6.26 -45.36
CA THR A 314 11.10 5.03 -45.52
C THR A 314 10.62 3.92 -44.59
N ALA A 315 10.29 4.26 -43.34
CA ALA A 315 9.77 3.31 -42.37
C ALA A 315 8.30 2.98 -42.66
N LEU A 316 7.47 4.00 -42.92
CA LEU A 316 6.04 3.83 -43.26
C LEU A 316 5.83 2.91 -44.48
N ALA A 317 6.67 3.03 -45.50
CA ALA A 317 6.61 2.20 -46.70
C ALA A 317 6.84 0.70 -46.42
N GLN A 318 7.63 0.34 -45.40
CA GLN A 318 7.82 -1.07 -45.00
C GLN A 318 6.54 -1.73 -44.46
N TYR A 319 5.54 -0.91 -44.12
CA TYR A 319 4.22 -1.31 -43.61
C TYR A 319 3.09 -0.99 -44.60
N GLY A 320 3.43 -0.58 -45.84
CA GLY A 320 2.44 -0.16 -46.83
C GLY A 320 1.63 1.07 -46.41
N ILE A 321 2.11 1.88 -45.46
CA ILE A 321 1.45 3.11 -45.00
C ILE A 321 1.83 4.25 -45.93
N SER A 322 0.84 4.87 -46.57
CA SER A 322 1.02 5.93 -47.57
C SER A 322 0.77 7.35 -47.04
N CYS A 323 0.26 7.47 -45.82
CA CYS A 323 -0.09 8.75 -45.19
C CYS A 323 0.97 9.17 -44.17
N PRO A 324 1.30 10.47 -44.03
CA PRO A 324 2.10 10.98 -42.93
C PRO A 324 1.53 10.64 -41.55
N VAL A 325 2.41 10.43 -40.57
CA VAL A 325 2.03 10.11 -39.19
C VAL A 325 2.88 10.92 -38.22
N MET A 326 2.26 11.76 -37.38
CA MET A 326 2.91 12.36 -36.21
C MET A 326 2.75 11.43 -35.02
N ASN A 327 3.83 11.23 -34.27
CA ASN A 327 3.82 10.48 -33.02
C ASN A 327 4.37 11.36 -31.89
N LEU A 328 3.68 11.36 -30.75
CA LEU A 328 4.17 11.94 -29.50
C LEU A 328 4.26 10.85 -28.43
N GLY A 329 5.33 10.89 -27.63
CA GLY A 329 5.52 10.04 -26.47
C GLY A 329 5.83 10.85 -25.21
N LEU A 330 5.12 10.56 -24.13
CA LEU A 330 5.35 11.11 -22.80
C LEU A 330 5.67 9.97 -21.83
N GLY A 331 6.68 10.15 -20.98
CA GLY A 331 6.99 9.22 -19.89
C GLY A 331 6.05 9.47 -18.71
N VAL A 332 5.19 8.51 -18.38
CA VAL A 332 4.16 8.66 -17.33
C VAL A 332 4.80 8.90 -15.97
N GLU A 333 5.86 8.17 -15.67
CA GLU A 333 6.57 8.24 -14.39
C GLU A 333 7.15 9.62 -14.16
N ARG A 334 7.70 10.25 -15.20
CA ARG A 334 8.26 11.60 -15.10
C ARG A 334 7.15 12.61 -14.77
N LEU A 335 5.99 12.50 -15.42
CA LEU A 335 4.83 13.33 -15.09
C LEU A 335 4.35 13.08 -13.66
N ALA A 336 4.26 11.83 -13.23
CA ALA A 336 3.87 11.48 -11.87
C ALA A 336 4.85 12.05 -10.84
N MET A 337 6.16 11.96 -11.07
CA MET A 337 7.14 12.55 -10.16
C MET A 337 6.93 14.06 -9.96
N ILE A 338 6.55 14.78 -11.02
CA ILE A 338 6.25 16.21 -10.94
C ILE A 338 4.97 16.46 -10.14
N LEU A 339 3.88 15.76 -10.48
CA LEU A 339 2.57 15.94 -9.83
C LEU A 339 2.57 15.57 -8.34
N TYR A 340 3.42 14.63 -7.95
CA TYR A 340 3.54 14.15 -6.57
C TYR A 340 4.81 14.65 -5.86
N ASN A 341 5.57 15.56 -6.49
CA ASN A 341 6.81 16.13 -5.95
C ASN A 341 7.82 15.06 -5.46
N ALA A 342 7.95 13.97 -6.22
CA ALA A 342 8.85 12.88 -5.91
C ALA A 342 10.25 13.11 -6.51
N THR A 343 11.29 12.79 -5.75
CA THR A 343 12.69 12.94 -6.18
C THR A 343 13.30 11.65 -6.74
N ASP A 344 12.70 10.50 -6.43
CA ASP A 344 13.14 9.17 -6.88
C ASP A 344 11.96 8.38 -7.42
N ILE A 345 12.07 7.95 -8.68
CA ILE A 345 11.07 7.15 -9.38
C ILE A 345 10.81 5.81 -8.70
N ARG A 346 11.83 5.18 -8.12
CA ARG A 346 11.73 3.85 -7.50
C ARG A 346 10.87 3.90 -6.25
N SER A 347 11.04 4.94 -5.44
CA SER A 347 10.21 5.20 -4.25
C SER A 347 8.75 5.47 -4.63
N LEU A 348 8.51 6.13 -5.76
CA LEU A 348 7.17 6.44 -6.24
C LEU A 348 6.45 5.20 -6.79
N ILE A 349 7.16 4.29 -7.47
CA ILE A 349 6.58 3.07 -8.06
C ILE A 349 6.49 1.92 -7.06
N TYR A 350 7.46 1.82 -6.16
CA TYR A 350 7.58 0.73 -5.21
C TYR A 350 7.61 1.25 -3.77
N PRO A 351 6.58 1.98 -3.31
CA PRO A 351 6.54 2.57 -1.97
C PRO A 351 6.65 1.53 -0.84
N GLN A 352 6.24 0.29 -1.10
CA GLN A 352 6.32 -0.84 -0.18
C GLN A 352 7.73 -1.42 0.00
N ILE A 353 8.68 -1.11 -0.89
CA ILE A 353 10.05 -1.61 -0.81
C ILE A 353 10.88 -0.64 0.03
N ALA A 354 11.28 -1.09 1.22
CA ALA A 354 12.02 -0.27 2.21
C ALA A 354 13.38 0.24 1.71
N GLN A 355 13.97 -0.40 0.68
CA GLN A 355 15.21 0.08 0.06
C GLN A 355 15.04 1.46 -0.60
N TYR A 356 13.85 1.73 -1.16
CA TYR A 356 13.59 2.95 -1.91
C TYR A 356 12.82 3.98 -1.09
N THR A 357 12.05 3.57 -0.10
CA THR A 357 11.11 4.44 0.60
C THR A 357 11.40 4.46 2.08
N GLU A 358 11.45 5.66 2.65
CA GLU A 358 11.49 5.81 4.10
C GLU A 358 10.14 5.42 4.69
N TRP A 359 10.16 4.54 5.68
CA TRP A 359 8.98 4.23 6.47
C TRP A 359 8.53 5.49 7.20
N ASN A 360 7.39 6.05 6.85
CA ASN A 360 6.82 7.22 7.52
C ASN A 360 5.40 6.87 7.95
N MET A 361 5.12 7.05 9.24
CA MET A 361 3.77 7.01 9.79
C MET A 361 3.38 8.42 10.19
N SER A 362 2.10 8.73 9.98
CA SER A 362 1.47 9.90 10.54
C SER A 362 1.27 9.75 12.05
N ASP A 363 1.11 10.89 12.74
CA ASP A 363 0.85 10.89 14.18
C ASP A 363 -0.50 10.22 14.51
N ASP A 364 -1.49 10.30 13.62
CA ASP A 364 -2.79 9.62 13.82
C ASP A 364 -2.70 8.11 13.62
N GLU A 365 -1.88 7.62 12.67
CA GLU A 365 -1.62 6.17 12.52
C GLU A 365 -0.93 5.61 13.76
N LEU A 366 0.03 6.35 14.34
CA LEU A 366 0.69 5.94 15.58
C LEU A 366 -0.25 5.97 16.79
N ALA A 367 -1.10 7.00 16.92
CA ALA A 367 -2.03 7.13 18.04
C ALA A 367 -3.01 5.95 18.11
N LYS A 368 -3.45 5.44 16.96
CA LYS A 368 -4.34 4.26 16.84
C LYS A 368 -3.70 2.97 17.33
N MET A 369 -2.37 2.88 17.30
CA MET A 369 -1.61 1.70 17.70
C MET A 369 -1.25 1.69 19.20
N ILE A 370 -1.71 2.69 19.97
CA ILE A 370 -1.53 2.78 21.42
C ILE A 370 -2.86 2.39 22.06
N TYR A 371 -2.91 1.34 22.88
CA TYR A 371 -4.15 0.82 23.45
C TYR A 371 -4.02 0.55 24.96
N VAL A 372 -5.15 0.37 25.62
CA VAL A 372 -5.23 -0.04 27.03
C VAL A 372 -5.32 -1.56 27.10
N GLU A 373 -4.45 -2.22 27.86
CA GLU A 373 -4.35 -3.69 27.85
C GLU A 373 -5.48 -4.34 28.66
N ASP A 374 -5.55 -4.04 29.96
CA ASP A 374 -6.58 -4.51 30.87
C ASP A 374 -7.81 -3.59 30.80
N VAL A 375 -8.89 -4.05 30.18
CA VAL A 375 -10.17 -3.34 30.13
C VAL A 375 -11.28 -4.21 30.76
N PRO A 376 -12.25 -3.61 31.47
CA PRO A 376 -13.34 -4.38 32.08
C PRO A 376 -14.24 -5.02 31.02
N ASP A 377 -14.64 -6.27 31.26
CA ASP A 377 -15.50 -7.05 30.35
C ASP A 377 -16.99 -6.88 30.67
N THR A 378 -17.33 -6.45 31.89
CA THR A 378 -18.72 -6.32 32.34
C THR A 378 -19.18 -4.86 32.39
N ALA A 379 -20.49 -4.65 32.27
CA ALA A 379 -21.09 -3.33 32.44
C ALA A 379 -20.81 -2.75 33.84
N ALA A 380 -20.81 -3.60 34.88
CA ALA A 380 -20.48 -3.19 36.23
C ALA A 380 -19.01 -2.74 36.35
N GLY A 381 -18.08 -3.44 35.69
CA GLY A 381 -16.67 -3.02 35.61
C GLY A 381 -16.51 -1.67 34.88
N MET A 382 -17.25 -1.44 33.80
CA MET A 382 -17.26 -0.13 33.13
C MET A 382 -17.77 0.98 34.06
N ASP A 383 -18.86 0.73 34.79
CA ASP A 383 -19.41 1.69 35.75
C ASP A 383 -18.45 1.94 36.94
N ILE A 384 -17.73 0.90 37.40
CA ILE A 384 -16.68 1.04 38.43
C ILE A 384 -15.54 1.92 37.91
N ALA A 385 -15.06 1.69 36.69
CA ALA A 385 -13.99 2.50 36.10
C ALA A 385 -14.41 3.98 35.98
N GLU A 386 -15.62 4.26 35.47
CA GLU A 386 -16.18 5.62 35.39
C GLU A 386 -16.30 6.27 36.79
N ALA A 387 -16.74 5.52 37.79
CA ALA A 387 -16.89 6.01 39.15
C ALA A 387 -15.54 6.32 39.82
N ILE A 388 -14.50 5.51 39.57
CA ILE A 388 -13.13 5.79 40.03
C ILE A 388 -12.63 7.09 39.39
N VAL A 389 -12.82 7.27 38.07
CA VAL A 389 -12.42 8.49 37.36
C VAL A 389 -13.12 9.71 37.96
N ALA A 390 -14.44 9.67 38.11
CA ALA A 390 -15.24 10.77 38.67
C ALA A 390 -14.79 11.13 40.10
N THR A 391 -14.56 10.12 40.95
CA THR A 391 -14.11 10.32 42.33
C THR A 391 -12.75 11.01 42.39
N CYS A 392 -11.82 10.62 41.51
CA CYS A 392 -10.50 11.23 41.40
C CYS A 392 -10.56 12.66 40.83
N GLU A 393 -11.44 12.95 39.88
CA GLU A 393 -11.65 14.30 39.34
C GLU A 393 -12.21 15.26 40.40
N GLU A 394 -13.16 14.80 41.22
CA GLU A 394 -13.77 15.59 42.28
C GLU A 394 -12.83 15.79 43.48
N ASN A 395 -12.19 14.72 43.95
CA ASN A 395 -11.50 14.69 45.25
C ASN A 395 -9.97 14.61 45.14
N GLY A 396 -9.39 14.57 43.93
CA GLY A 396 -7.96 14.29 43.70
C GLY A 396 -6.99 15.27 44.38
N SER A 397 -7.44 16.49 44.68
CA SER A 397 -6.61 17.50 45.37
C SER A 397 -6.70 17.47 46.90
N THR A 398 -7.49 16.56 47.47
CA THR A 398 -7.69 16.46 48.92
C THR A 398 -6.39 16.06 49.63
N PRO A 399 -5.98 16.77 50.70
CA PRO A 399 -4.81 16.38 51.50
C PRO A 399 -5.00 14.99 52.15
N SER A 400 -3.97 14.17 52.08
CA SER A 400 -3.93 12.83 52.68
C SER A 400 -3.53 12.86 54.17
N PRO A 401 -3.88 11.84 54.98
CA PRO A 401 -4.57 10.60 54.60
C PRO A 401 -6.06 10.79 54.31
N CYS A 402 -6.57 10.18 53.25
CA CYS A 402 -7.98 10.28 52.87
C CYS A 402 -8.48 9.02 52.15
N GLU A 403 -9.78 8.76 52.25
CA GLU A 403 -10.49 7.65 51.61
C GLU A 403 -11.87 8.14 51.14
N PHE A 404 -12.23 7.79 49.90
CA PHE A 404 -13.51 8.09 49.30
C PHE A 404 -14.09 6.84 48.65
N THR A 405 -15.33 6.48 49.00
CA THR A 405 -16.05 5.40 48.32
C THR A 405 -16.47 5.88 46.93
N ALA A 406 -15.97 5.22 45.89
CA ALA A 406 -16.27 5.52 44.50
C ALA A 406 -17.53 4.80 44.02
N TRP A 407 -17.69 3.52 44.39
CA TRP A 407 -18.78 2.69 43.89
C TRP A 407 -19.16 1.62 44.91
N GLU A 408 -20.46 1.30 44.98
CA GLU A 408 -20.99 0.20 45.78
C GLU A 408 -22.14 -0.47 45.02
N GLY A 409 -22.10 -1.79 44.89
CA GLY A 409 -23.09 -2.52 44.11
C GLY A 409 -22.77 -3.99 43.97
N LYS A 410 -23.40 -4.66 43.01
CA LYS A 410 -23.19 -6.08 42.75
C LYS A 410 -22.40 -6.31 41.47
N VAL A 411 -21.37 -7.15 41.57
CA VAL A 411 -20.65 -7.71 40.42
C VAL A 411 -20.91 -9.23 40.45
N GLY A 412 -21.71 -9.71 39.51
CA GLY A 412 -22.24 -11.09 39.58
C GLY A 412 -23.14 -11.28 40.81
N GLU A 413 -22.81 -12.24 41.66
CA GLU A 413 -23.55 -12.52 42.91
C GLU A 413 -22.95 -11.84 44.15
N LYS A 414 -21.79 -11.19 44.02
CA LYS A 414 -21.02 -10.60 45.12
C LYS A 414 -21.32 -9.12 45.27
N THR A 415 -21.31 -8.65 46.53
CA THR A 415 -21.41 -7.22 46.83
C THR A 415 -20.02 -6.65 46.90
N VAL A 416 -19.74 -5.63 46.10
CA VAL A 416 -18.42 -5.01 45.98
C VAL A 416 -18.52 -3.54 46.37
N LYS A 417 -17.61 -3.11 47.23
CA LYS A 417 -17.43 -1.71 47.60
C LYS A 417 -16.03 -1.27 47.20
N VAL A 418 -15.94 -0.22 46.38
CA VAL A 418 -14.70 0.29 45.80
C VAL A 418 -14.40 1.66 46.41
N SER A 419 -13.21 1.83 46.96
CA SER A 419 -12.70 3.07 47.53
C SER A 419 -11.41 3.53 46.83
N VAL A 420 -11.28 4.83 46.61
CA VAL A 420 -10.00 5.48 46.24
C VAL A 420 -9.35 6.00 47.52
N ILE A 421 -8.09 5.63 47.74
CA ILE A 421 -7.40 5.89 49.01
C ILE A 421 -6.00 6.46 48.78
N GLU A 422 -5.55 7.29 49.72
CA GLU A 422 -4.15 7.67 49.88
C GLU A 422 -3.77 7.64 51.36
N PRO A 423 -3.04 6.60 51.83
CA PRO A 423 -2.70 6.43 53.24
C PRO A 423 -1.48 7.24 53.69
N GLU A 424 -0.60 7.70 52.79
CA GLU A 424 0.62 8.41 53.16
C GLU A 424 0.33 9.87 53.55
N GLU A 425 0.95 10.40 54.60
CA GLU A 425 0.75 11.79 55.04
C GLU A 425 1.50 12.81 54.17
N ASN A 426 1.03 14.06 54.14
CA ASN A 426 1.65 15.18 53.43
C ASN A 426 1.68 15.07 51.89
N THR A 427 0.73 14.34 51.31
CA THR A 427 0.47 14.31 49.87
C THR A 427 -1.00 14.62 49.58
N LYS A 428 -1.48 14.31 48.37
CA LYS A 428 -2.87 14.44 47.94
C LYS A 428 -3.40 13.09 47.47
N LEU A 429 -4.72 12.94 47.39
CA LEU A 429 -5.38 11.72 46.91
C LEU A 429 -4.82 11.22 45.56
N CYS A 430 -4.52 12.12 44.63
CA CYS A 430 -3.89 11.77 43.36
C CYS A 430 -2.60 12.57 43.12
N GLY A 431 -1.61 11.92 42.54
CA GLY A 431 -0.35 12.53 42.11
C GLY A 431 -0.54 13.50 40.93
N PRO A 432 0.41 14.41 40.70
CA PRO A 432 0.24 15.52 39.77
C PRO A 432 0.24 15.11 38.28
N ALA A 433 0.65 13.88 37.94
CA ALA A 433 0.63 13.37 36.57
C ALA A 433 -0.61 12.51 36.25
N VAL A 434 -1.52 12.29 37.20
CA VAL A 434 -2.70 11.41 37.01
C VAL A 434 -3.58 11.85 35.83
N PHE A 435 -3.64 13.16 35.55
CA PHE A 435 -4.44 13.73 34.47
C PHE A 435 -3.66 13.95 33.17
N ASN A 436 -2.42 13.45 33.07
CA ASN A 436 -1.69 13.49 31.82
C ASN A 436 -2.39 12.60 30.78
N GLU A 437 -2.47 13.10 29.55
CA GLU A 437 -3.02 12.36 28.42
C GLU A 437 -1.89 11.86 27.52
N VAL A 438 -2.10 10.67 26.94
CA VAL A 438 -1.18 10.15 25.93
C VAL A 438 -1.49 10.74 24.57
N VAL A 439 -0.48 11.35 23.96
CA VAL A 439 -0.56 11.98 22.65
C VAL A 439 0.63 11.59 21.80
N VAL A 440 0.43 11.60 20.49
CA VAL A 440 1.51 11.52 19.52
C VAL A 440 1.78 12.91 18.96
N PHE A 441 3.03 13.34 18.97
CA PHE A 441 3.41 14.64 18.45
C PHE A 441 4.79 14.55 17.79
N GLU A 442 4.87 14.89 16.50
CA GLU A 442 6.10 14.80 15.71
C GLU A 442 6.70 13.38 15.75
N ASN A 443 5.83 12.37 15.72
CA ASN A 443 6.10 10.95 15.90
C ASN A 443 6.74 10.55 17.25
N ASP A 444 6.77 11.43 18.25
CA ASP A 444 7.08 11.05 19.63
C ASP A 444 5.78 10.73 20.38
N ILE A 445 5.81 9.71 21.24
CA ILE A 445 4.67 9.31 22.07
C ILE A 445 4.89 9.88 23.47
N LEU A 446 4.00 10.75 23.92
CA LEU A 446 4.19 11.59 25.10
C LEU A 446 3.00 11.49 26.05
N GLY A 447 3.26 11.39 27.35
CA GLY A 447 2.25 11.55 28.41
C GLY A 447 2.33 12.95 28.99
N VAL A 448 1.42 13.85 28.58
CA VAL A 448 1.56 15.29 28.83
C VAL A 448 0.30 15.89 29.48
N PRO A 449 0.46 16.90 30.36
CA PRO A 449 -0.68 17.62 30.93
C PRO A 449 -1.25 18.63 29.93
N ASP A 450 -2.54 18.90 30.03
CA ASP A 450 -3.18 19.97 29.26
C ASP A 450 -2.78 21.35 29.81
N ASN A 451 -1.77 21.96 29.19
CA ASN A 451 -1.30 23.29 29.54
C ASN A 451 -0.73 24.05 28.33
N LYS A 452 -0.39 25.33 28.53
CA LYS A 452 0.13 26.21 27.47
C LYS A 452 1.38 25.68 26.76
N LYS A 453 2.21 24.85 27.43
CA LYS A 453 3.42 24.28 26.83
C LYS A 453 3.09 23.24 25.76
N TRP A 454 2.05 22.44 25.99
CA TRP A 454 1.65 21.31 25.13
C TRP A 454 0.46 21.60 24.23
N LYS A 455 0.01 22.86 24.17
CA LYS A 455 -1.16 23.29 23.40
C LYS A 455 -1.17 22.77 21.96
N LYS A 456 -0.04 22.83 21.25
CA LYS A 456 0.07 22.35 19.86
C LYS A 456 -0.19 20.86 19.70
N ALA A 457 0.26 20.04 20.65
CA ALA A 457 0.01 18.61 20.65
C ALA A 457 -1.46 18.32 20.97
N MET A 458 -2.03 19.04 21.95
CA MET A 458 -3.42 18.87 22.39
C MET A 458 -4.47 19.37 21.39
N GLU A 459 -4.12 20.32 20.53
CA GLU A 459 -4.99 20.83 19.45
C GLU A 459 -5.22 19.78 18.34
N ASN A 460 -4.31 18.82 18.18
CA ASN A 460 -4.42 17.78 17.17
C ASN A 460 -5.20 16.57 17.71
N HIS A 461 -6.53 16.64 17.66
CA HIS A 461 -7.39 15.58 18.18
C HIS A 461 -7.20 14.20 17.52
N SER A 462 -6.72 14.13 16.27
CA SER A 462 -6.51 12.83 15.61
C SER A 462 -5.26 12.10 16.09
N ALA A 463 -4.34 12.81 16.74
CA ALA A 463 -3.12 12.26 17.31
C ALA A 463 -3.18 12.10 18.85
N ARG A 464 -4.32 12.44 19.46
CA ARG A 464 -4.61 12.16 20.87
C ARG A 464 -5.17 10.76 20.98
N THR A 465 -4.73 9.97 21.96
CA THR A 465 -5.33 8.65 22.19
C THR A 465 -6.69 8.74 22.87
N GLY A 466 -7.02 9.89 23.47
CA GLY A 466 -8.20 10.04 24.32
C GLY A 466 -8.05 9.36 25.69
N VAL A 467 -6.87 8.82 26.00
CA VAL A 467 -6.59 8.06 27.23
C VAL A 467 -5.68 8.87 28.14
N ARG A 468 -6.19 9.25 29.32
CA ARG A 468 -5.37 9.78 30.42
C ARG A 468 -4.83 8.63 31.27
N PHE A 469 -3.79 8.92 32.04
CA PHE A 469 -3.22 7.96 33.00
C PHE A 469 -4.28 7.48 33.99
N LEU A 470 -5.19 8.37 34.40
CA LEU A 470 -6.34 8.03 35.22
C LEU A 470 -7.27 7.04 34.54
N ASP A 471 -7.59 7.23 33.25
CA ASP A 471 -8.56 6.40 32.54
C ASP A 471 -8.05 4.97 32.36
N SER A 472 -6.76 4.82 31.99
CA SER A 472 -6.13 3.50 31.85
C SER A 472 -5.93 2.79 33.20
N PHE A 473 -5.59 3.53 34.26
CA PHE A 473 -5.50 2.99 35.62
C PHE A 473 -6.86 2.55 36.17
N ALA A 474 -7.90 3.36 36.00
CA ALA A 474 -9.25 3.03 36.43
C ALA A 474 -9.79 1.80 35.69
N SER A 475 -9.48 1.66 34.40
CA SER A 475 -9.81 0.46 33.61
C SER A 475 -9.12 -0.78 34.16
N LYS A 476 -7.83 -0.67 34.51
CA LYS A 476 -7.09 -1.76 35.15
C LYS A 476 -7.68 -2.15 36.50
N ALA A 477 -7.92 -1.18 37.37
CA ALA A 477 -8.47 -1.44 38.69
C ALA A 477 -9.85 -2.11 38.61
N ALA A 478 -10.71 -1.67 37.69
CA ALA A 478 -11.99 -2.32 37.44
C ALA A 478 -11.82 -3.77 36.95
N ARG A 479 -10.85 -4.03 36.06
CA ARG A 479 -10.54 -5.38 35.59
C ARG A 479 -10.02 -6.28 36.71
N ASP A 480 -9.08 -5.79 37.51
CA ASP A 480 -8.53 -6.51 38.67
C ASP A 480 -9.66 -6.87 39.67
N ILE A 481 -10.65 -5.99 39.85
CA ILE A 481 -11.84 -6.24 40.69
C ILE A 481 -12.74 -7.34 40.09
N GLU A 482 -12.99 -7.32 38.77
CA GLU A 482 -13.75 -8.39 38.10
C GLU A 482 -13.08 -9.75 38.27
N GLU A 483 -11.75 -9.80 38.11
CA GLU A 483 -10.97 -11.03 38.27
C GLU A 483 -10.96 -11.51 39.72
N ALA A 484 -10.79 -10.61 40.69
CA ALA A 484 -10.86 -10.93 42.12
C ALA A 484 -12.23 -11.51 42.50
N VAL A 485 -13.33 -10.93 41.98
CA VAL A 485 -14.69 -11.47 42.18
C VAL A 485 -14.83 -12.86 41.58
N ALA A 486 -14.30 -13.08 40.37
CA ALA A 486 -14.35 -14.38 39.70
C ALA A 486 -13.52 -15.45 40.44
N ASN A 487 -12.38 -15.07 41.03
CA ASN A 487 -11.50 -15.93 41.80
C ASN A 487 -11.99 -16.19 43.24
N GLY A 488 -13.03 -15.48 43.70
CA GLY A 488 -13.57 -15.61 45.06
C GLY A 488 -12.70 -14.95 46.12
N GLU A 489 -11.96 -13.91 45.76
CA GLU A 489 -11.16 -13.11 46.68
C GLU A 489 -12.05 -12.19 47.53
N SER A 490 -11.56 -11.78 48.71
CA SER A 490 -12.31 -10.93 49.65
C SER A 490 -11.90 -9.46 49.61
N GLU A 491 -10.70 -9.17 49.10
CA GLU A 491 -10.17 -7.82 48.96
C GLU A 491 -9.16 -7.79 47.81
N VAL A 492 -9.14 -6.70 47.05
CA VAL A 492 -8.13 -6.43 46.02
C VAL A 492 -7.68 -4.98 46.12
N GLU A 493 -6.38 -4.74 45.94
CA GLU A 493 -5.79 -3.40 45.92
C GLU A 493 -4.96 -3.23 44.65
N THR A 494 -5.35 -2.25 43.83
CA THR A 494 -4.61 -1.84 42.63
C THR A 494 -3.95 -0.49 42.91
N ARG A 495 -2.61 -0.44 42.84
CA ARG A 495 -1.83 0.76 43.15
C ARG A 495 -0.87 1.11 42.03
N VAL A 496 -0.81 2.39 41.68
CA VAL A 496 0.23 2.94 40.80
C VAL A 496 1.01 4.06 41.51
N ARG A 497 2.33 4.07 41.35
CA ARG A 497 3.24 5.04 41.97
C ARG A 497 3.82 6.00 40.92
N ILE A 498 5.12 5.87 40.63
CA ILE A 498 5.80 6.63 39.58
C ILE A 498 5.83 5.76 38.33
N VAL A 499 5.20 6.25 37.26
CA VAL A 499 5.23 5.62 35.94
C VAL A 499 6.55 5.97 35.26
N LYS A 500 7.27 4.95 34.82
CA LYS A 500 8.53 5.01 34.06
C LYS A 500 8.38 4.44 32.67
N VAL A 501 7.49 3.47 32.51
CA VAL A 501 7.18 2.80 31.24
C VAL A 501 5.67 2.71 31.04
N PRO A 502 5.17 2.67 29.79
CA PRO A 502 3.73 2.67 29.50
C PRO A 502 2.95 1.54 30.20
N SER A 503 3.54 0.34 30.29
CA SER A 503 2.89 -0.83 30.89
C SER A 503 2.60 -0.67 32.39
N GLU A 504 3.33 0.18 33.11
CA GLU A 504 3.08 0.46 34.54
C GLU A 504 1.78 1.24 34.78
N ILE A 505 1.17 1.78 33.71
CA ILE A 505 -0.13 2.47 33.76
C ILE A 505 -1.14 1.84 32.78
N ASN A 506 -0.98 0.54 32.48
CA ASN A 506 -1.91 -0.20 31.64
C ASN A 506 -2.02 0.33 30.19
N ILE A 507 -0.94 0.92 29.67
CA ILE A 507 -0.88 1.42 28.30
C ILE A 507 0.14 0.58 27.53
N CYS A 508 -0.29 0.05 26.39
CA CYS A 508 0.50 -0.79 25.52
C CYS A 508 0.57 -0.20 24.11
N LEU A 509 1.63 -0.58 23.41
CA LEU A 509 1.88 -0.17 22.03
C LEU A 509 1.96 -1.42 21.19
N GLU A 510 1.31 -1.41 20.02
CA GLU A 510 1.48 -2.52 19.08
C GLU A 510 2.96 -2.71 18.71
N PRO A 511 3.40 -3.96 18.45
CA PRO A 511 4.78 -4.23 18.05
C PRO A 511 5.23 -3.43 16.82
N LEU A 512 4.30 -3.06 15.93
CA LEU A 512 4.58 -2.24 14.75
C LEU A 512 5.00 -0.82 15.14
N ALA A 513 4.25 -0.16 16.03
CA ALA A 513 4.57 1.17 16.53
C ALA A 513 5.91 1.18 17.27
N ASN A 514 6.17 0.18 18.13
CA ASN A 514 7.44 0.06 18.85
C ASN A 514 8.66 -0.04 17.90
N ARG A 515 8.55 -0.85 16.84
CA ARG A 515 9.60 -0.95 15.82
C ARG A 515 9.79 0.37 15.08
N TYR A 516 8.71 1.05 14.71
CA TYR A 516 8.79 2.35 14.02
C TYR A 516 9.52 3.39 14.86
N ILE A 517 9.08 3.58 16.11
CA ILE A 517 9.63 4.57 17.04
C ILE A 517 11.12 4.30 17.27
N THR A 518 11.49 3.04 17.54
CA THR A 518 12.88 2.63 17.74
C THR A 518 13.72 2.86 16.48
N GLY A 519 13.22 2.42 15.32
CA GLY A 519 13.93 2.55 14.03
C GLY A 519 14.16 4.00 13.61
N LYS A 520 13.21 4.89 13.91
CA LYS A 520 13.31 6.33 13.63
C LYS A 520 13.98 7.14 14.75
N LYS A 521 14.46 6.47 15.81
CA LYS A 521 15.07 7.10 17.00
C LYS A 521 14.16 8.15 17.64
N LYS A 522 12.85 7.88 17.62
CA LYS A 522 11.80 8.66 18.27
C LYS A 522 11.67 8.23 19.73
N LYS A 523 10.90 8.99 20.51
CA LYS A 523 10.80 8.82 21.97
C LYS A 523 9.44 8.27 22.39
N ILE A 524 9.46 7.48 23.45
CA ILE A 524 8.31 7.13 24.26
C ILE A 524 8.56 7.75 25.64
N ASP A 525 7.85 8.83 25.97
CA ASP A 525 7.97 9.55 27.23
C ASP A 525 6.61 9.61 27.94
N ILE A 526 6.18 8.44 28.42
CA ILE A 526 4.97 8.28 29.23
C ILE A 526 5.42 8.10 30.67
N ARG A 527 5.85 9.19 31.32
CA ARG A 527 6.40 9.16 32.67
C ARG A 527 5.74 10.21 33.56
N GLY A 528 5.61 9.88 34.84
CA GLY A 528 5.13 10.84 35.83
C GLY A 528 4.71 10.21 37.15
N PRO A 529 4.71 11.00 38.24
CA PRO A 529 4.18 10.56 39.53
C PRO A 529 2.63 10.56 39.50
N VAL A 530 2.05 9.36 39.43
CA VAL A 530 0.58 9.17 39.42
C VAL A 530 0.05 8.98 40.83
N PHE A 531 0.72 8.18 41.67
CA PHE A 531 0.37 7.96 43.09
C PHE A 531 -1.14 7.89 43.34
N THR A 532 -1.75 6.76 43.01
CA THR A 532 -3.17 6.52 43.23
C THR A 532 -3.38 5.07 43.59
N THR A 533 -4.26 4.83 44.57
CA THR A 533 -4.57 3.48 45.06
C THR A 533 -6.09 3.30 45.05
N VAL A 534 -6.54 2.19 44.48
CA VAL A 534 -7.94 1.74 44.53
C VAL A 534 -7.96 0.45 45.33
N ARG A 535 -8.87 0.38 46.30
CA ARG A 535 -9.11 -0.80 47.11
C ARG A 535 -10.57 -1.20 46.96
N ALA A 536 -10.83 -2.49 46.80
CA ALA A 536 -12.17 -3.02 46.79
C ALA A 536 -12.33 -4.15 47.81
N THR A 537 -13.41 -4.10 48.58
CA THR A 537 -13.85 -5.17 49.48
C THR A 537 -15.00 -5.93 48.87
N ILE A 538 -14.93 -7.27 48.89
CA ILE A 538 -15.84 -8.18 48.20
C ILE A 538 -16.51 -9.10 49.23
N GLU A 539 -17.84 -9.06 49.30
CA GLU A 539 -18.67 -9.84 50.22
C GLU A 539 -19.59 -10.84 49.51
#